data_AF-A0A7C4SXM2-F1
#
_entry.id   AF-A0A7C4SXM2-F1
#
_cell.length_a   1.000
_cell.length_b   1.000
_cell.length_c   1.000
_cell.angle_alpha   90.00
_cell.angle_beta   90.00
_cell.angle_gamma   90.00
#
_symmetry.space_group_name_H-M   'P 1'
#
loop_
_entity.id
_entity.type
_entity.pdbx_description
1 polymer ?
#
loop_
_entity_poly.entity_id
_entity_poly.type
_entity_poly.pdbx_seq_one_letter_code
_entity_poly.pdbx_strand_id
1 'polypeptide(L)'
;MISQKVIDRINLQIEREIYSAYLYMTMSAEMSRQGYNGIAKWLMIQYHEEMFHAMKFYKYLLEQGAKPIVPAIKQAVVKEGIGIKELYTEVLNHEKTVTASIRELLELAIAEKDYATENLVRWYIDEQVEEERNNEEILQNIELLGENKQGLFMLNIELGKRELNVEANFVSFI
;
A
#
# COMPACT_ATOMS: atom_id res chain seq x y z
N MET A 1 -23.86 8.30 13.43
CA MET A 1 -23.68 9.06 12.18
C MET A 1 -22.24 9.51 12.18
N ILE A 2 -21.47 9.12 11.16
CA ILE A 2 -20.04 9.45 11.05
C ILE A 2 -19.85 10.97 11.06
N SER A 3 -18.85 11.47 11.79
CA SER A 3 -18.61 12.91 11.90
C SER A 3 -17.82 13.44 10.70
N GLN A 4 -17.96 14.74 10.40
CA GLN A 4 -17.24 15.35 9.27
C GLN A 4 -15.71 15.18 9.41
N LYS A 5 -15.18 15.25 10.63
CA LYS A 5 -13.74 15.04 10.87
C LYS A 5 -13.29 13.64 10.47
N VAL A 6 -14.07 12.61 10.81
CA VAL A 6 -13.76 11.23 10.45
C VAL A 6 -13.89 11.04 8.92
N ILE A 7 -14.93 11.61 8.30
CA ILE A 7 -15.08 11.61 6.83
C ILE A 7 -13.85 12.23 6.15
N ASP A 8 -13.42 13.42 6.60
CA ASP A 8 -12.26 14.11 6.03
C ASP A 8 -10.98 13.29 6.21
N ARG A 9 -10.82 12.65 7.38
CA ARG A 9 -9.66 11.81 7.66
C ARG A 9 -9.63 10.52 6.84
N ILE A 10 -10.78 9.92 6.56
CA ILE A 10 -10.90 8.77 5.66
C ILE A 10 -10.62 9.18 4.22
N ASN A 11 -11.13 10.32 3.75
CA ASN A 11 -10.82 10.82 2.41
C ASN A 11 -9.31 11.11 2.23
N LEU A 12 -8.64 11.62 3.27
CA LEU A 12 -7.17 11.72 3.27
C LEU A 12 -6.50 10.35 3.19
N GLN A 13 -7.04 9.33 3.86
CA GLN A 13 -6.49 7.98 3.76
C GLN A 13 -6.68 7.39 2.36
N ILE A 14 -7.85 7.59 1.72
CA ILE A 14 -8.09 7.22 0.33
C ILE A 14 -7.04 7.83 -0.60
N GLU A 15 -6.70 9.11 -0.42
CA GLU A 15 -5.62 9.76 -1.17
C GLU A 15 -4.26 9.08 -0.95
N ARG A 16 -3.93 8.75 0.30
CA ARG A 16 -2.67 8.09 0.66
C ARG A 16 -2.56 6.72 0.02
N GLU A 17 -3.59 5.88 0.08
CA GLU A 17 -3.56 4.54 -0.55
C GLU A 17 -3.46 4.62 -2.08
N ILE A 18 -4.21 5.53 -2.72
CA ILE A 18 -4.11 5.70 -4.18
C ILE A 18 -2.70 6.21 -4.57
N TYR A 19 -2.10 7.07 -3.76
CA TYR A 19 -0.71 7.47 -3.98
C TYR A 19 0.27 6.30 -3.81
N SER A 20 0.11 5.45 -2.78
CA SER A 20 0.89 4.21 -2.60
C SER A 20 0.80 3.34 -3.86
N ALA A 21 -0.40 3.17 -4.41
CA ALA A 21 -0.60 2.46 -5.66
C ALA A 21 0.22 3.08 -6.80
N TYR A 22 0.14 4.40 -7.01
CA TYR A 22 0.88 5.09 -8.07
C TYR A 22 2.39 4.95 -7.90
N LEU A 23 2.88 4.99 -6.66
CA LEU A 23 4.28 4.76 -6.32
C LEU A 23 4.71 3.35 -6.74
N TYR A 24 3.97 2.33 -6.34
CA TYR A 24 4.30 0.93 -6.65
C TYR A 24 4.19 0.61 -8.13
N MET A 25 3.22 1.19 -8.84
CA MET A 25 3.14 1.09 -10.30
C MET A 25 4.37 1.74 -10.98
N THR A 26 4.83 2.89 -10.46
CA THR A 26 6.02 3.58 -10.99
C THR A 26 7.30 2.78 -10.71
N MET A 27 7.44 2.24 -9.50
CA MET A 27 8.55 1.35 -9.13
C MET A 27 8.54 0.08 -9.98
N SER A 28 7.36 -0.51 -10.22
CA SER A 28 7.19 -1.69 -11.07
C SER A 28 7.70 -1.43 -12.49
N ALA A 29 7.35 -0.27 -13.08
CA ALA A 29 7.83 0.12 -14.40
C ALA A 29 9.35 0.23 -14.46
N GLU A 30 9.98 0.85 -13.44
CA GLU A 30 11.44 0.97 -13.38
C GLU A 30 12.13 -0.39 -13.21
N MET A 31 11.58 -1.29 -12.39
CA MET A 31 12.11 -2.64 -12.22
C MET A 31 11.99 -3.48 -13.49
N SER A 32 10.88 -3.35 -14.23
CA SER A 32 10.73 -4.02 -15.53
C SER A 32 11.74 -3.50 -16.55
N ARG A 33 11.98 -2.18 -16.59
CA ARG A 33 12.98 -1.55 -17.47
C ARG A 33 14.40 -2.07 -17.17
N GLN A 34 14.72 -2.31 -15.91
CA GLN A 34 16.01 -2.88 -15.48
C GLN A 34 16.11 -4.40 -15.68
N GLY A 35 15.02 -5.09 -16.05
CA GLY A 35 14.98 -6.54 -16.28
C GLY A 35 14.58 -7.39 -15.05
N TYR A 36 14.22 -6.75 -13.93
CA TYR A 36 13.76 -7.42 -12.71
C TYR A 36 12.24 -7.67 -12.74
N ASN A 37 11.79 -8.50 -13.69
CA ASN A 37 10.36 -8.70 -13.95
C ASN A 37 9.58 -9.35 -12.79
N GLY A 38 10.21 -10.14 -11.93
CA GLY A 38 9.54 -10.73 -10.77
C GLY A 38 9.33 -9.72 -9.64
N ILE A 39 10.31 -8.84 -9.42
CA ILE A 39 10.16 -7.66 -8.54
C ILE A 39 9.10 -6.71 -9.11
N ALA A 40 9.12 -6.46 -10.43
CA ALA A 40 8.11 -5.66 -11.10
C ALA A 40 6.70 -6.24 -10.91
N LYS A 41 6.53 -7.57 -11.05
CA LYS A 41 5.25 -8.25 -10.77
C LYS A 41 4.82 -8.06 -9.33
N TRP A 42 5.72 -8.25 -8.36
CA TRP A 42 5.43 -8.06 -6.94
C TRP A 42 4.92 -6.64 -6.65
N LEU A 43 5.58 -5.61 -7.19
CA LEU A 43 5.16 -4.22 -7.04
C LEU A 43 3.83 -3.91 -7.75
N MET A 44 3.54 -4.56 -8.87
CA MET A 44 2.24 -4.44 -9.53
C MET A 44 1.11 -5.10 -8.72
N ILE A 45 1.42 -6.16 -7.99
CA ILE A 45 0.48 -6.76 -7.04
C ILE A 45 0.20 -5.79 -5.89
N GLN A 46 1.23 -5.14 -5.33
CA GLN A 46 1.02 -4.09 -4.33
C GLN A 46 0.15 -2.96 -4.88
N TYR A 47 0.34 -2.52 -6.13
CA TYR A 47 -0.57 -1.54 -6.75
C TYR A 47 -2.05 -1.96 -6.64
N HIS A 48 -2.36 -3.23 -6.91
CA HIS A 48 -3.72 -3.73 -6.80
C HIS A 48 -4.22 -3.81 -5.36
N GLU A 49 -3.35 -4.20 -4.42
CA GLU A 49 -3.65 -4.26 -2.98
C GLU A 49 -3.94 -2.85 -2.43
N GLU A 50 -3.12 -1.85 -2.77
CA GLU A 50 -3.37 -0.47 -2.35
C GLU A 50 -4.63 0.16 -2.96
N MET A 51 -4.93 -0.18 -4.22
CA MET A 51 -6.21 0.21 -4.81
C MET A 51 -7.39 -0.44 -4.09
N PHE A 52 -7.25 -1.70 -3.66
CA PHE A 52 -8.27 -2.37 -2.84
C PHE A 52 -8.42 -1.69 -1.47
N HIS A 53 -7.32 -1.28 -0.82
CA HIS A 53 -7.33 -0.50 0.43
C HIS A 53 -8.11 0.81 0.25
N ALA A 54 -7.81 1.59 -0.79
CA ALA A 54 -8.54 2.81 -1.11
C ALA A 54 -10.04 2.55 -1.31
N MET A 55 -10.37 1.53 -2.09
CA MET A 55 -11.75 1.22 -2.44
C MET A 55 -12.57 0.69 -1.27
N LYS A 56 -11.94 0.01 -0.31
CA LYS A 56 -12.60 -0.42 0.92
C LYS A 56 -13.03 0.77 1.78
N PHE A 57 -12.19 1.80 1.91
CA PHE A 57 -12.61 3.08 2.53
C PHE A 57 -13.69 3.82 1.73
N TYR A 58 -13.54 3.86 0.40
CA TYR A 58 -14.51 4.48 -0.50
C TYR A 58 -15.92 3.87 -0.29
N LYS A 59 -16.01 2.54 -0.33
CA LYS A 59 -17.26 1.80 -0.10
C LYS A 59 -17.83 2.07 1.29
N TYR A 60 -16.98 2.05 2.33
CA TYR A 60 -17.41 2.32 3.68
C TYR A 60 -18.05 3.70 3.84
N LEU A 61 -17.49 4.75 3.23
CA LEU A 61 -18.10 6.09 3.28
C LEU A 61 -19.50 6.09 2.65
N LEU A 62 -19.68 5.43 1.51
CA LEU A 62 -20.99 5.31 0.87
C LEU A 62 -22.01 4.56 1.76
N GLU A 63 -21.59 3.47 2.40
CA GLU A 63 -22.43 2.70 3.34
C GLU A 63 -22.81 3.51 4.59
N GLN A 64 -21.97 4.47 5.00
CA GLN A 64 -22.27 5.44 6.06
C GLN A 64 -23.13 6.64 5.60
N GLY A 65 -23.52 6.68 4.32
CA GLY A 65 -24.25 7.80 3.72
C GLY A 65 -23.40 9.05 3.51
N ALA A 66 -22.07 8.92 3.54
CA ALA A 66 -21.10 9.98 3.30
C ALA A 66 -20.58 9.92 1.85
N LYS A 67 -20.16 11.07 1.34
CA LYS A 67 -19.60 11.18 -0.02
C LYS A 67 -18.08 10.97 0.01
N PRO A 68 -17.54 9.94 -0.66
CA PRO A 68 -16.10 9.85 -0.90
C PRO A 68 -15.64 10.91 -1.90
N ILE A 69 -14.43 11.41 -1.70
CA ILE A 69 -13.78 12.41 -2.58
C ILE A 69 -12.73 11.69 -3.41
N VAL A 70 -12.73 11.96 -4.72
CA VAL A 70 -11.64 11.53 -5.60
C VAL A 70 -10.57 12.62 -5.60
N PRO A 71 -9.38 12.36 -5.03
CA PRO A 71 -8.35 13.38 -4.87
C PRO A 71 -7.53 13.58 -6.15
N ALA A 72 -6.87 14.73 -6.25
CA ALA A 72 -5.80 14.92 -7.23
C ALA A 72 -4.53 14.24 -6.70
N ILE A 73 -4.01 13.26 -7.43
CA ILE A 73 -2.82 12.51 -7.00
C ILE A 73 -1.57 13.13 -7.62
N LYS A 74 -0.55 13.39 -6.78
CA LYS A 74 0.76 13.83 -7.25
C LYS A 74 1.45 12.71 -8.02
N GLN A 75 2.21 13.09 -9.05
CA GLN A 75 3.05 12.14 -9.76
C GLN A 75 4.08 11.53 -8.80
N ALA A 76 4.09 10.21 -8.69
CA ALA A 76 5.15 9.48 -7.99
C ALA A 76 6.45 9.54 -8.80
N VAL A 77 7.57 9.69 -8.11
CA VAL A 77 8.90 9.80 -8.71
C VAL A 77 9.78 8.70 -8.14
N VAL A 78 10.40 7.92 -9.02
CA VAL A 78 11.37 6.88 -8.68
C VAL A 78 12.67 7.20 -9.41
N LYS A 79 13.79 7.06 -8.70
CA LYS A 79 15.12 7.30 -9.25
C LYS A 79 15.43 6.29 -10.36
N GLU A 80 15.87 6.80 -11.52
CA GLU A 80 16.30 5.93 -12.62
C GLU A 80 17.53 5.12 -12.20
N GLY A 81 17.50 3.81 -12.43
CA GLY A 81 18.59 2.91 -12.06
C GLY A 81 18.70 2.68 -10.55
N ILE A 82 17.63 2.93 -9.78
CA ILE A 82 17.58 2.63 -8.34
C ILE A 82 17.96 1.17 -8.08
N GLY A 83 18.81 0.96 -7.07
CA GLY A 83 19.21 -0.38 -6.65
C GLY A 83 18.09 -1.09 -5.86
N ILE A 84 18.06 -2.42 -5.90
CA ILE A 84 16.97 -3.22 -5.30
C ILE A 84 16.84 -2.97 -3.78
N LYS A 85 17.96 -2.88 -3.06
CA LYS A 85 17.96 -2.57 -1.63
C LYS A 85 17.46 -1.17 -1.32
N GLU A 86 17.88 -0.18 -2.13
CA GLU A 86 17.43 1.21 -2.01
C GLU A 86 15.90 1.28 -2.22
N LEU A 87 15.41 0.60 -3.27
CA LEU A 87 13.97 0.52 -3.57
C LEU A 87 13.16 -0.06 -2.40
N TYR A 88 13.53 -1.23 -1.86
CA TYR A 88 12.77 -1.82 -0.75
C TYR A 88 12.94 -1.05 0.57
N THR A 89 14.02 -0.30 0.73
CA THR A 89 14.16 0.64 1.85
C THR A 89 13.17 1.80 1.71
N GLU A 90 13.00 2.34 0.50
CA GLU A 90 11.98 3.36 0.22
C GLU A 90 10.56 2.82 0.44
N VAL A 91 10.25 1.60 -0.02
CA VAL A 91 8.96 0.95 0.22
C VAL A 91 8.67 0.81 1.72
N LEU A 92 9.60 0.24 2.50
CA LEU A 92 9.40 0.07 3.95
C LEU A 92 9.21 1.41 4.67
N ASN A 93 9.96 2.45 4.27
CA ASN A 93 9.81 3.78 4.86
C ASN A 93 8.45 4.40 4.51
N HIS A 94 7.99 4.23 3.27
CA HIS A 94 6.67 4.66 2.83
C HIS A 94 5.57 3.96 3.63
N GLU A 95 5.63 2.63 3.77
CA GLU A 95 4.68 1.85 4.55
C GLU A 95 4.60 2.30 6.01
N LYS A 96 5.74 2.62 6.64
CA LYS A 96 5.75 3.18 8.01
C LYS A 96 4.98 4.50 8.11
N THR A 97 4.94 5.31 7.05
CA THR A 97 4.11 6.53 7.02
C THR A 97 2.62 6.22 6.86
N VAL A 98 2.28 5.19 6.08
CA VAL A 98 0.89 4.71 5.93
C VAL A 98 0.40 4.13 7.25
N THR A 99 1.21 3.31 7.93
CA THR A 99 0.90 2.78 9.27
C THR A 99 0.66 3.88 10.29
N ALA A 100 1.53 4.89 10.34
CA ALA A 100 1.33 6.04 11.22
C ALA A 100 0.00 6.74 10.93
N SER A 101 -0.33 6.90 9.65
CA SER A 101 -1.61 7.45 9.21
C SER A 101 -2.81 6.61 9.66
N ILE A 102 -2.76 5.29 9.55
CA ILE A 102 -3.84 4.41 9.99
C ILE A 102 -4.03 4.51 11.51
N ARG A 103 -2.93 4.59 12.28
CA ARG A 103 -2.99 4.77 13.75
C ARG A 103 -3.66 6.08 14.15
N GLU A 104 -3.32 7.19 13.49
CA GLU A 104 -3.99 8.49 13.73
C GLU A 104 -5.50 8.42 13.44
N LEU A 105 -5.92 7.71 12.37
CA LEU A 105 -7.33 7.52 12.05
C LEU A 105 -8.03 6.66 13.12
N LEU A 106 -7.38 5.62 13.65
CA LEU A 106 -7.89 4.83 14.75
C LEU A 106 -8.08 5.67 16.02
N GLU A 107 -7.08 6.47 16.38
CA GLU A 107 -7.15 7.37 17.54
C GLU A 107 -8.30 8.36 17.42
N LEU A 108 -8.51 8.93 16.23
CA LEU A 108 -9.63 9.82 15.95
C LEU A 108 -10.98 9.12 16.10
N ALA A 109 -11.11 7.90 15.55
CA ALA A 109 -12.34 7.11 15.66
C ALA A 109 -12.69 6.81 17.14
N ILE A 110 -11.69 6.41 17.94
CA ILE A 110 -11.85 6.16 19.38
C ILE A 110 -12.25 7.45 20.12
N ALA A 111 -11.60 8.58 19.82
CA ALA A 111 -11.87 9.87 20.46
C ALA A 111 -13.30 10.37 20.18
N GLU A 112 -13.79 10.18 18.95
CA GLU A 112 -15.15 10.54 18.53
C GLU A 112 -16.19 9.46 18.94
N LYS A 113 -15.76 8.36 19.58
CA LYS A 113 -16.59 7.18 19.92
C LYS A 113 -17.29 6.57 18.70
N ASP A 114 -16.64 6.62 17.55
CA ASP A 114 -17.10 6.01 16.31
C ASP A 114 -16.62 4.56 16.23
N TYR A 115 -17.35 3.68 16.92
CA TYR A 115 -17.03 2.25 16.97
C TYR A 115 -17.15 1.55 15.61
N ALA A 116 -17.94 2.09 14.67
CA ALA A 116 -18.05 1.53 13.34
C ALA A 116 -16.77 1.80 12.53
N THR A 117 -16.27 3.04 12.57
CA THR A 117 -14.98 3.38 11.95
C THR A 117 -13.83 2.65 12.66
N GLU A 118 -13.86 2.57 13.99
CA GLU A 118 -12.86 1.81 14.76
C GLU A 118 -12.75 0.36 14.26
N ASN A 119 -13.90 -0.34 14.12
CA ASN A 119 -13.94 -1.71 13.63
C ASN A 119 -13.37 -1.86 12.22
N LEU A 120 -13.66 -0.92 11.32
CA LEU A 120 -13.07 -0.90 9.98
C LEU A 120 -11.54 -0.75 10.05
N VAL A 121 -11.07 0.23 10.81
CA VAL A 121 -9.65 0.63 10.85
C VAL A 121 -8.79 -0.46 11.51
N ARG A 122 -9.36 -1.28 12.41
CA ARG A 122 -8.65 -2.45 12.97
C ARG A 122 -8.20 -3.44 11.92
N TRP A 123 -8.97 -3.64 10.84
CA TRP A 123 -8.52 -4.46 9.72
C TRP A 123 -7.24 -3.92 9.09
N TYR A 124 -7.15 -2.59 8.91
CA TYR A 124 -5.95 -1.94 8.37
C TYR A 124 -4.77 -1.98 9.35
N ILE A 125 -5.01 -2.00 10.66
CA ILE A 125 -3.93 -2.18 11.64
C ILE A 125 -3.28 -3.54 11.46
N ASP A 126 -4.09 -4.59 11.32
CA ASP A 126 -3.58 -5.94 11.08
C ASP A 126 -2.88 -6.03 9.72
N GLU A 127 -3.46 -5.42 8.67
CA GLU A 127 -2.87 -5.37 7.33
C GLU A 127 -1.50 -4.68 7.32
N GLN A 128 -1.39 -3.50 7.95
CA GLN A 128 -0.12 -2.75 8.00
C GLN A 128 1.00 -3.50 8.75
N VAL A 129 0.65 -4.38 9.71
CA VAL A 129 1.64 -5.26 10.36
C VAL A 129 2.20 -6.26 9.36
N GLU A 130 1.34 -6.83 8.50
CA GLU A 130 1.77 -7.75 7.45
C GLU A 130 2.55 -7.04 6.34
N GLU A 131 2.15 -5.83 5.93
CA GLU A 131 2.87 -5.02 4.95
C GLU A 131 4.29 -4.67 5.42
N GLU A 132 4.45 -4.16 6.65
CA GLU A 132 5.78 -3.87 7.20
C GLU A 132 6.62 -5.15 7.33
N ARG A 133 6.04 -6.27 7.82
CA ARG A 133 6.74 -7.56 7.95
C ARG A 133 7.24 -8.07 6.60
N ASN A 134 6.39 -8.07 5.57
CA ASN A 134 6.75 -8.54 4.24
C ASN A 134 7.92 -7.74 3.66
N ASN A 135 7.92 -6.41 3.83
CA ASN A 135 9.00 -5.55 3.35
C ASN A 135 10.30 -5.75 4.15
N GLU A 136 10.21 -5.92 5.47
CA GLU A 136 11.37 -6.25 6.31
C GLU A 136 11.98 -7.60 5.94
N GLU A 137 11.17 -8.63 5.66
CA GLU A 137 11.65 -9.93 5.20
C GLU A 137 12.37 -9.85 3.85
N ILE A 138 11.89 -9.03 2.91
CA ILE A 138 12.57 -8.80 1.64
C ILE A 138 13.95 -8.18 1.86
N LEU A 139 14.06 -7.17 2.73
CA LEU A 139 15.34 -6.56 3.07
C LEU A 139 16.28 -7.56 3.76
N GLN A 140 15.78 -8.39 4.68
CA GLN A 140 16.58 -9.46 5.30
C GLN A 140 17.06 -10.49 4.27
N ASN A 141 16.23 -10.86 3.30
CA ASN A 141 16.61 -11.75 2.21
C ASN A 141 17.70 -11.13 1.32
N ILE A 142 17.66 -9.82 1.08
CA ILE A 142 18.73 -9.11 0.37
C ILE A 142 20.04 -9.17 1.16
N GLU A 143 20.01 -8.97 2.49
CA GLU A 143 21.20 -9.11 3.33
C GLU A 143 21.78 -10.54 3.31
N LEU A 144 20.91 -11.55 3.30
CA LEU A 144 21.31 -12.96 3.28
C LEU A 144 21.92 -13.39 1.93
N LEU A 145 21.29 -13.00 0.83
CA LEU A 145 21.70 -13.39 -0.54
C LEU A 145 22.85 -12.52 -1.08
N GLY A 146 22.97 -11.30 -0.55
CA GLY A 146 23.87 -10.26 -1.02
C GLY A 146 23.40 -9.57 -2.28
N GLU A 147 23.96 -8.39 -2.54
CA GLU A 147 23.58 -7.51 -3.66
C GLU A 147 24.30 -7.86 -4.99
N ASN A 148 24.89 -9.05 -5.08
CA ASN A 148 25.48 -9.54 -6.33
C ASN A 148 24.38 -9.99 -7.32
N LYS A 149 24.74 -10.12 -8.60
CA LYS A 149 23.77 -10.44 -9.67
C LYS A 149 23.02 -11.74 -9.41
N GLN A 150 23.68 -12.75 -8.84
CA GLN A 150 23.08 -14.05 -8.55
C GLN A 150 22.05 -13.95 -7.43
N GLY A 151 22.38 -13.28 -6.33
CA GLY A 151 21.48 -13.05 -5.20
C GLY A 151 20.24 -12.26 -5.60
N LEU A 152 20.42 -11.15 -6.32
CA LEU A 152 19.30 -10.34 -6.83
C LEU A 152 18.44 -11.10 -7.86
N PHE A 153 19.05 -11.95 -8.68
CA PHE A 153 18.30 -12.80 -9.61
C PHE A 153 17.45 -13.86 -8.89
N MET A 154 17.99 -14.48 -7.83
CA MET A 154 17.23 -15.42 -6.99
C MET A 154 16.06 -14.75 -6.29
N LEU A 155 16.28 -13.57 -5.68
CA LEU A 155 15.21 -12.78 -5.08
C LEU A 155 14.12 -12.44 -6.10
N ASN A 156 14.52 -12.00 -7.29
CA ASN A 156 13.59 -11.68 -8.36
C ASN A 156 12.73 -12.88 -8.78
N ILE A 157 13.31 -14.09 -8.87
CA ILE A 157 12.52 -15.30 -9.15
C ILE A 157 11.51 -15.55 -8.03
N GLU A 158 11.93 -15.45 -6.77
CA GLU A 158 11.07 -15.72 -5.62
C GLU A 158 9.88 -14.77 -5.55
N LEU A 159 10.13 -13.46 -5.65
CA LEU A 159 9.08 -12.44 -5.60
C LEU A 159 8.11 -12.54 -6.79
N GLY A 160 8.59 -13.02 -7.94
CA GLY A 160 7.75 -13.28 -9.13
C GLY A 160 6.70 -14.39 -8.94
N LYS A 161 6.78 -15.18 -7.86
CA LYS A 161 5.79 -16.22 -7.55
C LYS A 161 4.56 -15.69 -6.81
N ARG A 162 4.57 -14.44 -6.33
CA ARG A 162 3.41 -13.84 -5.66
C ARG A 162 2.22 -13.81 -6.62
N GLU A 163 1.05 -14.11 -6.12
CA GLU A 163 -0.22 -14.04 -6.85
C GLU A 163 -1.15 -13.04 -6.17
N LEU A 164 -2.01 -12.41 -6.96
CA LEU A 164 -2.97 -11.43 -6.45
C LEU A 164 -4.10 -12.16 -5.70
N ASN A 165 -4.30 -11.79 -4.43
CA ASN A 165 -5.30 -12.41 -3.56
C ASN A 165 -6.41 -11.45 -3.08
N VAL A 166 -6.47 -10.23 -3.63
CA VAL A 166 -7.52 -9.24 -3.33
C VAL A 166 -8.47 -9.06 -4.52
N GLU A 167 -9.64 -8.50 -4.26
CA GLU A 167 -10.60 -8.14 -5.32
C GLU A 167 -10.07 -6.93 -6.11
N ALA A 168 -9.89 -7.10 -7.43
CA ALA A 168 -9.48 -6.01 -8.33
C ALA A 168 -10.63 -5.47 -9.20
N ASN A 169 -11.81 -6.08 -9.14
CA ASN A 169 -13.00 -5.61 -9.84
C ASN A 169 -13.93 -4.88 -8.87
N PHE A 170 -13.79 -3.56 -8.81
CA PHE A 170 -14.53 -2.74 -7.85
C PHE A 170 -15.97 -2.40 -8.26
N VAL A 171 -16.51 -2.98 -9.34
CA VAL A 171 -17.92 -2.75 -9.71
C VAL A 171 -18.88 -3.26 -8.62
N SER A 172 -18.47 -4.27 -7.86
CA SER A 172 -19.21 -4.82 -6.70
C SER A 172 -19.21 -3.88 -5.47
N PHE A 173 -18.48 -2.77 -5.50
CA PHE A 173 -18.37 -1.81 -4.39
C PHE A 173 -19.37 -0.65 -4.53
N ILE A 174 -20.17 -0.64 -5.60
CA ILE A 174 -21.19 0.37 -5.96
C ILE A 174 -22.56 -0.30 -5.90
#